data_AF-A0A968I131-F1
#
_entry.id   AF-A0A968I131-F1
#
_cell.length_a   1.000
_cell.length_b   1.000
_cell.length_c   1.000
_cell.angle_alpha   90.00
_cell.angle_beta   90.00
_cell.angle_gamma   90.00
#
_symmetry.space_group_name_H-M   'P 1'
#
loop_
_entity.id
_entity.type
_entity.pdbx_description
1 polymer ?
#
loop_
_entity_poly.entity_id
_entity_poly.type
_entity_poly.pdbx_seq_one_letter_code
_entity_poly.pdbx_strand_id
1 'polypeptide(L)'
;MRYDLSRVVFDLLNWASREVGFLRVPDEFVQISSIMPQKRNPVVLEHCRAKLARAHGSGETVYTMSRNVPFGDINDVGEQLIEPALTCFTELDEAVTLLSAVLEGATFNLEVMHHKASEHFTTATGLADALVANLHLPFRQAHHVTSRLVDMAYAEGIAPLDVKAELLERAALEVTGALLGVDDAFVQSALDPRAFVDARTIPGGPAKTAMMPFLARARETMLEDNTWHRAENSRLRRAADALEGEIDTVLAA
;
A
#
# COMPACT_ATOMS: atom_id res chain seq x y z
N MET A 1 -5.32 6.91 15.86
CA MET A 1 -5.24 5.54 15.34
C MET A 1 -4.99 5.67 13.83
N ARG A 2 -3.77 5.38 13.32
CA ARG A 2 -3.28 5.91 12.01
C ARG A 2 -2.79 4.84 11.02
N TYR A 3 -3.33 3.62 11.10
CA TYR A 3 -3.14 2.58 10.09
C TYR A 3 -4.48 1.86 9.88
N ASP A 4 -5.28 2.34 8.93
CA ASP A 4 -6.56 1.75 8.59
C ASP A 4 -6.53 1.22 7.14
N LEU A 5 -7.40 0.24 6.85
CA LEU A 5 -7.63 -0.23 5.48
C LEU A 5 -8.23 0.87 4.58
N SER A 6 -8.76 1.95 5.17
CA SER A 6 -9.34 3.07 4.42
C SER A 6 -8.28 3.81 3.60
N ARG A 7 -7.05 3.93 4.11
CA ARG A 7 -5.90 4.46 3.36
C ARG A 7 -5.55 3.59 2.16
N VAL A 8 -5.55 2.27 2.31
CA VAL A 8 -5.32 1.34 1.18
C VAL A 8 -6.41 1.53 0.14
N VAL A 9 -7.67 1.59 0.55
CA VAL A 9 -8.80 1.82 -0.37
C VAL A 9 -8.69 3.18 -1.08
N PHE A 10 -8.25 4.23 -0.38
CA PHE A 10 -7.98 5.53 -0.99
C PHE A 10 -6.92 5.45 -2.09
N ASP A 11 -5.79 4.79 -1.83
CA ASP A 11 -4.72 4.65 -2.81
C ASP A 11 -5.18 3.81 -4.01
N LEU A 12 -5.93 2.73 -3.79
CA LEU A 12 -6.48 1.90 -4.87
C LEU A 12 -7.51 2.66 -5.73
N LEU A 13 -8.38 3.47 -5.12
CA LEU A 13 -9.30 4.34 -5.86
C LEU A 13 -8.54 5.36 -6.71
N ASN A 14 -7.49 5.97 -6.15
CA ASN A 14 -6.65 6.91 -6.87
C ASN A 14 -5.92 6.20 -8.04
N TRP A 15 -5.36 5.01 -7.81
CA TRP A 15 -4.69 4.21 -8.85
C TRP A 15 -5.64 3.73 -9.95
N ALA A 16 -6.91 3.51 -9.61
CA ALA A 16 -7.97 3.14 -10.56
C ALA A 16 -8.57 4.34 -11.32
N SER A 17 -8.21 5.58 -10.94
CA SER A 17 -8.63 6.76 -11.68
C SER A 17 -8.09 6.75 -13.11
N ARG A 18 -8.76 7.46 -14.01
CA ARG A 18 -8.32 7.54 -15.41
C ARG A 18 -7.01 8.31 -15.56
N GLU A 19 -6.81 9.30 -14.69
CA GLU A 19 -5.66 10.19 -14.68
C GLU A 19 -4.38 9.47 -14.24
N VAL A 20 -4.51 8.50 -13.31
CA VAL A 20 -3.37 7.71 -12.81
C VAL A 20 -3.22 6.41 -13.61
N GLY A 21 -4.29 5.63 -13.77
CA GLY A 21 -4.32 4.44 -14.62
C GLY A 21 -3.41 3.28 -14.21
N PHE A 22 -2.97 3.23 -12.94
CA PHE A 22 -2.09 2.18 -12.42
C PHE A 22 -2.81 0.86 -12.17
N LEU A 23 -4.07 0.92 -11.74
CA LEU A 23 -4.86 -0.23 -11.32
C LEU A 23 -6.08 -0.38 -12.24
N ARG A 24 -6.33 -1.60 -12.72
CA ARG A 24 -7.59 -1.96 -13.35
C ARG A 24 -8.31 -2.98 -12.48
N VAL A 25 -9.44 -2.55 -11.93
CA VAL A 25 -10.36 -3.37 -11.14
C VAL A 25 -11.14 -4.32 -12.08
N PRO A 26 -11.36 -5.59 -11.69
CA PRO A 26 -12.14 -6.56 -12.48
C PRO A 26 -13.52 -6.05 -12.88
N ASP A 27 -14.01 -6.51 -14.02
CA ASP A 27 -15.28 -6.03 -14.58
C ASP A 27 -16.48 -6.38 -13.66
N GLU A 28 -16.45 -7.52 -12.95
CA GLU A 28 -17.50 -7.89 -11.98
C GLU A 28 -17.63 -6.93 -10.79
N PHE A 29 -16.60 -6.14 -10.51
CA PHE A 29 -16.55 -5.18 -9.41
C PHE A 29 -16.74 -3.72 -9.86
N VAL A 30 -17.04 -3.52 -11.14
CA VAL A 30 -17.16 -2.21 -11.76
C VAL A 30 -18.59 -1.97 -12.22
N GLN A 31 -19.16 -0.84 -11.80
CA GLN A 31 -20.44 -0.37 -12.31
C GLN A 31 -20.23 0.57 -13.50
N ILE A 32 -20.94 0.30 -14.60
CA ILE A 32 -20.94 1.15 -15.80
C ILE A 32 -22.03 2.21 -15.67
N SER A 33 -21.76 3.43 -16.14
CA SER A 33 -22.79 4.48 -16.21
C SER A 33 -23.79 4.22 -17.33
N SER A 34 -25.07 4.45 -17.07
CA SER A 34 -26.15 4.33 -18.06
C SER A 34 -26.09 5.39 -19.18
N ILE A 35 -25.36 6.50 -18.98
CA ILE A 35 -25.25 7.60 -19.95
C ILE A 35 -23.83 7.70 -20.54
N MET A 36 -22.80 7.40 -19.74
CA MET A 36 -21.40 7.49 -20.16
C MET A 36 -20.82 6.08 -20.36
N PRO A 37 -20.81 5.55 -21.60
CA PRO A 37 -20.43 4.16 -21.87
C PRO A 37 -18.97 3.83 -21.51
N GLN A 38 -18.09 4.83 -21.50
CA GLN A 38 -16.69 4.70 -21.09
C GLN A 38 -16.47 4.79 -19.58
N LYS A 39 -17.46 5.29 -18.80
CA LYS A 39 -17.28 5.55 -17.37
C LYS A 39 -17.39 4.25 -16.58
N ARG A 40 -16.23 3.81 -16.10
CA ARG A 40 -16.04 2.69 -15.17
C ARG A 40 -15.97 3.22 -13.74
N ASN A 41 -16.86 2.77 -12.87
CA ASN A 41 -16.85 3.15 -11.45
C ASN A 41 -16.43 1.93 -10.63
N PRO A 42 -15.28 1.94 -9.93
CA PRO A 42 -14.85 0.87 -9.05
C PRO A 42 -15.67 0.88 -7.74
N VAL A 43 -17.00 0.74 -7.86
CA VAL A 43 -17.97 0.91 -6.78
C VAL A 43 -17.71 0.00 -5.60
N VAL A 44 -17.11 -1.17 -5.83
CA VAL A 44 -16.78 -2.07 -4.73
C VAL A 44 -15.75 -1.46 -3.78
N LEU A 45 -14.77 -0.70 -4.28
CA LEU A 45 -13.80 0.02 -3.46
C LEU A 45 -14.47 1.17 -2.70
N GLU A 46 -15.43 1.85 -3.34
CA GLU A 46 -16.25 2.88 -2.69
C GLU A 46 -17.09 2.28 -1.54
N HIS A 47 -17.67 1.10 -1.76
CA HIS A 47 -18.38 0.33 -0.73
C HIS A 47 -17.43 -0.10 0.38
N CYS A 48 -16.25 -0.65 0.09
CA CYS A 48 -15.26 -1.00 1.11
C CYS A 48 -14.96 0.18 2.03
N ARG A 49 -14.77 1.39 1.47
CA ARG A 49 -14.57 2.61 2.27
C ARG A 49 -15.75 2.89 3.21
N ALA A 50 -16.98 2.78 2.72
CA ALA A 50 -18.18 2.99 3.54
C ALA A 50 -18.32 1.93 4.65
N LYS A 51 -18.05 0.66 4.34
CA LYS A 51 -18.07 -0.44 5.31
C LYS A 51 -17.05 -0.29 6.41
N LEU A 52 -15.80 0.07 6.06
CA LEU A 52 -14.75 0.37 7.03
C LEU A 52 -15.13 1.52 7.96
N ALA A 53 -15.79 2.56 7.45
CA ALA A 53 -16.29 3.67 8.27
C ALA A 53 -17.42 3.22 9.20
N ARG A 54 -18.33 2.36 8.73
CA ARG A 54 -19.41 1.78 9.54
C ARG A 54 -18.85 0.89 10.66
N ALA A 55 -17.91 0.01 10.34
CA ALA A 55 -17.23 -0.83 11.33
C ALA A 55 -16.56 0.03 12.42
N HIS A 56 -15.82 1.06 12.02
CA HIS A 56 -15.20 2.00 12.97
C HIS A 56 -16.25 2.71 13.84
N GLY A 57 -17.32 3.23 13.24
CA GLY A 57 -18.40 3.90 13.97
C GLY A 57 -19.07 2.98 14.98
N SER A 58 -19.36 1.74 14.60
CA SER A 58 -19.92 0.72 15.48
C SER A 58 -18.99 0.36 16.64
N GLY A 59 -17.69 0.23 16.40
CA GLY A 59 -16.70 0.05 17.47
C GLY A 59 -16.64 1.23 18.44
N GLU A 60 -16.74 2.47 17.94
CA GLU A 60 -16.81 3.67 18.78
C GLU A 60 -18.11 3.73 19.60
N THR A 61 -19.23 3.26 19.04
CA THR A 61 -20.49 3.11 19.76
C THR A 61 -20.32 2.13 20.93
N VAL A 62 -19.74 0.95 20.69
CA VAL A 62 -19.45 -0.04 21.74
C VAL A 62 -18.61 0.59 22.86
N TYR A 63 -17.49 1.25 22.51
CA TYR A 63 -16.64 1.93 23.48
C TYR A 63 -17.40 3.00 24.28
N THR A 64 -18.19 3.81 23.59
CA THR A 64 -18.97 4.90 24.21
C THR A 64 -20.03 4.37 25.16
N MET A 65 -20.70 3.27 24.82
CA MET A 65 -21.69 2.64 25.69
C MET A 65 -21.04 2.07 26.95
N SER A 66 -19.84 1.51 26.85
CA SER A 66 -19.13 0.91 27.99
C SER A 66 -18.44 1.90 28.91
N ARG A 67 -18.36 3.18 28.54
CA ARG A 67 -17.65 4.18 29.34
C ARG A 67 -18.50 4.67 30.52
N ASN A 68 -17.86 5.03 31.64
CA ASN A 68 -18.52 5.53 32.86
C ASN A 68 -19.56 4.58 33.48
N VAL A 69 -19.48 3.30 33.15
CA VAL A 69 -20.33 2.25 33.69
C VAL A 69 -19.69 1.75 35.00
N PRO A 70 -20.42 1.74 36.14
CA PRO A 70 -19.91 1.17 37.38
C PRO A 70 -19.41 -0.27 37.20
N PHE A 71 -18.34 -0.63 37.90
CA PHE A 71 -17.85 -2.00 37.89
C PHE A 71 -18.80 -2.90 38.70
N GLY A 72 -19.59 -3.72 38.02
CA GLY A 72 -20.54 -4.65 38.63
C GLY A 72 -21.49 -5.28 37.60
N ASP A 73 -22.36 -6.17 38.07
CA ASP A 73 -23.47 -6.73 37.28
C ASP A 73 -24.59 -5.69 37.19
N ILE A 74 -24.59 -4.91 36.11
CA ILE A 74 -25.54 -3.82 35.88
C ILE A 74 -26.05 -3.83 34.43
N ASN A 75 -27.26 -3.33 34.24
CA ASN A 75 -28.00 -3.44 32.98
C ASN A 75 -27.75 -2.29 31.98
N ASP A 76 -26.92 -1.30 32.32
CA ASP A 76 -26.70 -0.08 31.52
C ASP A 76 -26.28 -0.35 30.07
N VAL A 77 -25.39 -1.33 29.87
CA VAL A 77 -24.83 -1.69 28.55
C VAL A 77 -25.62 -2.83 27.90
N GLY A 78 -26.03 -3.80 28.73
CA GLY A 78 -27.00 -4.86 28.42
C GLY A 78 -26.92 -5.45 27.01
N GLU A 79 -28.09 -5.83 26.48
CA GLU A 79 -28.23 -6.36 25.12
C GLU A 79 -27.99 -5.31 24.02
N GLN A 80 -28.07 -4.03 24.37
CA GLN A 80 -27.94 -2.93 23.41
C GLN A 80 -26.53 -2.85 22.80
N LEU A 81 -25.50 -3.39 23.48
CA LEU A 81 -24.14 -3.47 22.95
C LEU A 81 -23.97 -4.56 21.88
N ILE A 82 -24.85 -5.57 21.85
CA ILE A 82 -24.72 -6.72 20.95
C ILE A 82 -24.83 -6.30 19.49
N GLU A 83 -25.85 -5.49 19.14
CA GLU A 83 -26.05 -5.02 17.76
C GLU A 83 -24.83 -4.26 17.21
N PRO A 84 -24.31 -3.19 17.86
CA PRO A 84 -23.17 -2.48 17.32
C PRO A 84 -21.90 -3.34 17.32
N ALA A 85 -21.72 -4.25 18.28
CA ALA A 85 -20.60 -5.19 18.25
C ALA A 85 -20.67 -6.12 17.02
N LEU A 86 -21.82 -6.74 16.75
CA LEU A 86 -22.00 -7.62 15.60
C LEU A 86 -21.90 -6.86 14.28
N THR A 87 -22.46 -5.65 14.20
CA THR A 87 -22.34 -4.78 13.03
C THR A 87 -20.88 -4.42 12.76
N CYS A 88 -20.08 -4.14 13.80
CA CYS A 88 -18.65 -3.90 13.66
C CYS A 88 -17.92 -5.07 12.98
N PHE A 89 -18.13 -6.29 13.48
CA PHE A 89 -17.50 -7.49 12.91
C PHE A 89 -17.97 -7.78 11.48
N THR A 90 -19.28 -7.70 11.24
CA THR A 90 -19.88 -8.01 9.94
C THR A 90 -19.40 -7.04 8.86
N GLU A 91 -19.42 -5.73 9.13
CA GLU A 91 -18.97 -4.74 8.15
C GLU A 91 -17.46 -4.85 7.86
N LEU A 92 -16.66 -5.19 8.88
CA LEU A 92 -15.22 -5.41 8.70
C LEU A 92 -14.94 -6.66 7.87
N ASP A 93 -15.61 -7.79 8.17
CA ASP A 93 -15.48 -9.04 7.42
C ASP A 93 -15.85 -8.87 5.95
N GLU A 94 -16.99 -8.23 5.68
CA GLU A 94 -17.43 -7.92 4.32
C GLU A 94 -16.46 -6.97 3.60
N ALA A 95 -15.94 -5.93 4.28
CA ALA A 95 -14.97 -5.02 3.68
C ALA A 95 -13.66 -5.72 3.29
N VAL A 96 -13.14 -6.58 4.17
CA VAL A 96 -11.92 -7.36 3.92
C VAL A 96 -12.16 -8.37 2.81
N THR A 97 -13.28 -9.08 2.83
CA THR A 97 -13.64 -10.05 1.78
C THR A 97 -13.72 -9.39 0.41
N LEU A 98 -14.40 -8.25 0.30
CA LEU A 98 -14.48 -7.51 -0.96
C LEU A 98 -13.11 -6.99 -1.42
N LEU A 99 -12.31 -6.45 -0.50
CA LEU A 99 -10.97 -5.96 -0.82
C LEU A 99 -10.05 -7.10 -1.30
N SER A 100 -10.09 -8.26 -0.67
CA SER A 100 -9.36 -9.46 -1.09
C SER A 100 -9.75 -9.89 -2.50
N ALA A 101 -11.06 -9.98 -2.78
CA ALA A 101 -11.54 -10.37 -4.11
C ALA A 101 -11.12 -9.39 -5.21
N VAL A 102 -11.12 -8.07 -4.91
CA VAL A 102 -10.61 -7.06 -5.84
C VAL A 102 -9.12 -7.27 -6.11
N LEU A 103 -8.31 -7.41 -5.06
CA LEU A 103 -6.86 -7.51 -5.20
C LEU A 103 -6.43 -8.81 -5.89
N GLU A 104 -7.19 -9.89 -5.73
CA GLU A 104 -6.93 -11.17 -6.39
C GLU A 104 -7.17 -11.09 -7.92
N GLY A 105 -8.20 -10.36 -8.35
CA GLY A 105 -8.52 -10.20 -9.77
C GLY A 105 -7.89 -8.97 -10.45
N ALA A 106 -7.37 -8.01 -9.69
CA ALA A 106 -6.91 -6.74 -10.26
C ALA A 106 -5.63 -6.90 -11.08
N THR A 107 -5.52 -6.07 -12.12
CA THR A 107 -4.32 -6.00 -12.96
C THR A 107 -3.64 -4.65 -12.81
N PHE A 108 -2.31 -4.64 -12.74
CA PHE A 108 -1.51 -3.42 -12.65
C PHE A 108 -0.90 -3.08 -14.00
N ASN A 109 -0.96 -1.80 -14.40
CA ASN A 109 -0.37 -1.32 -15.63
C ASN A 109 1.11 -0.98 -15.41
N LEU A 110 1.96 -1.99 -15.52
CA LEU A 110 3.40 -1.86 -15.24
C LEU A 110 4.10 -0.87 -16.19
N GLU A 111 3.63 -0.77 -17.44
CA GLU A 111 4.17 0.17 -18.42
C GLU A 111 3.89 1.63 -18.01
N VAL A 112 2.64 1.94 -17.65
CA VAL A 112 2.27 3.28 -17.17
C VAL A 112 2.97 3.61 -15.86
N MET A 113 3.08 2.65 -14.95
CA MET A 113 3.81 2.84 -13.69
C MET A 113 5.29 3.15 -13.94
N HIS A 114 5.94 2.41 -14.84
CA HIS A 114 7.33 2.65 -15.21
C HIS A 114 7.50 4.03 -15.87
N HIS A 115 6.67 4.36 -16.86
CA HIS A 115 6.69 5.65 -17.53
C HIS A 115 6.56 6.81 -16.53
N LYS A 116 5.58 6.74 -15.63
CA LYS A 116 5.33 7.77 -14.60
C LYS A 116 6.50 7.93 -13.63
N ALA A 117 7.20 6.84 -13.30
CA ALA A 117 8.42 6.91 -12.51
C ALA A 117 9.57 7.64 -13.25
N SER A 118 9.62 7.50 -14.57
CA SER A 118 10.63 8.13 -15.45
C SER A 118 10.36 9.59 -15.82
N GLU A 119 9.17 10.15 -15.58
CA GLU A 119 8.77 11.47 -16.09
C GLU A 119 9.30 12.68 -15.29
N HIS A 120 9.40 12.59 -13.96
CA HIS A 120 9.50 13.78 -13.09
C HIS A 120 10.70 13.80 -12.13
N PHE A 121 11.86 13.30 -12.57
CA PHE A 121 13.10 13.29 -11.77
C PHE A 121 12.92 12.68 -10.37
N THR A 122 12.01 11.71 -10.22
CA THR A 122 11.78 10.99 -8.95
C THR A 122 13.06 10.28 -8.48
N THR A 123 13.96 10.00 -9.42
CA THR A 123 15.27 9.37 -9.25
C THR A 123 16.42 10.35 -8.96
N ALA A 124 16.18 11.66 -8.89
CA ALA A 124 17.24 12.66 -8.69
C ALA A 124 18.07 12.42 -7.43
N THR A 125 17.46 11.93 -6.35
CA THR A 125 18.21 11.57 -5.13
C THR A 125 19.21 10.43 -5.39
N GLY A 126 18.90 9.51 -6.31
CA GLY A 126 19.81 8.46 -6.76
C GLY A 126 21.01 9.02 -7.51
N LEU A 127 20.83 10.07 -8.32
CA LEU A 127 21.94 10.79 -8.93
C LEU A 127 22.83 11.45 -7.90
N ALA A 128 22.27 12.14 -6.91
CA ALA A 128 23.05 12.72 -5.82
C ALA A 128 23.84 11.64 -5.06
N ASP A 129 23.21 10.51 -4.74
CA ASP A 129 23.87 9.37 -4.08
C ASP A 129 25.01 8.79 -4.95
N ALA A 130 24.79 8.67 -6.27
CA ALA A 130 25.80 8.16 -7.20
C ALA A 130 27.03 9.07 -7.29
N LEU A 131 26.84 10.39 -7.26
CA LEU A 131 27.93 11.38 -7.22
C LEU A 131 28.75 11.26 -5.94
N VAL A 132 28.09 11.06 -4.79
CA VAL A 132 28.79 10.82 -3.52
C VAL A 132 29.57 9.50 -3.56
N ALA A 133 28.91 8.42 -3.99
CA ALA A 133 29.47 7.08 -3.91
C ALA A 133 30.64 6.85 -4.89
N ASN A 134 30.55 7.38 -6.11
CA ASN A 134 31.55 7.10 -7.16
C ASN A 134 32.61 8.19 -7.28
N LEU A 135 32.24 9.45 -7.01
CA LEU A 135 33.12 10.61 -7.19
C LEU A 135 33.54 11.26 -5.86
N HIS A 136 33.07 10.74 -4.73
CA HIS A 136 33.45 11.18 -3.38
C HIS A 136 33.13 12.67 -3.10
N LEU A 137 32.14 13.23 -3.81
CA LEU A 137 31.66 14.56 -3.52
C LEU A 137 31.01 14.59 -2.12
N PRO A 138 31.22 15.66 -1.32
CA PRO A 138 30.38 15.91 -0.16
C PRO A 138 28.90 15.95 -0.57
N PHE A 139 28.02 15.29 0.21
CA PHE A 139 26.60 15.18 -0.14
C PHE A 139 25.94 16.52 -0.45
N ARG A 140 26.29 17.58 0.28
CA ARG A 140 25.76 18.93 0.00
C ARG A 140 26.12 19.40 -1.42
N GLN A 141 27.35 19.17 -1.89
CA GLN A 141 27.75 19.53 -3.25
C GLN A 141 27.02 18.65 -4.27
N ALA A 142 26.98 17.33 -4.07
CA ALA A 142 26.26 16.41 -4.94
C ALA A 142 24.76 16.78 -5.08
N HIS A 143 24.12 17.16 -3.96
CA HIS A 143 22.75 17.64 -3.94
C HIS A 143 22.57 18.94 -4.74
N HIS A 144 23.47 19.92 -4.59
CA HIS A 144 23.40 21.16 -5.35
C HIS A 144 23.65 20.96 -6.85
N VAL A 145 24.61 20.11 -7.23
CA VAL A 145 24.83 19.74 -8.64
C VAL A 145 23.60 19.09 -9.23
N THR A 146 23.01 18.12 -8.52
CA THR A 146 21.78 17.42 -8.95
C THR A 146 20.61 18.40 -9.07
N SER A 147 20.40 19.26 -8.08
CA SER A 147 19.34 20.28 -8.12
C SER A 147 19.51 21.20 -9.32
N ARG A 148 20.75 21.64 -9.59
CA ARG A 148 21.05 22.52 -10.72
C ARG A 148 20.78 21.83 -12.06
N LEU A 149 21.17 20.56 -12.20
CA LEU A 149 20.85 19.75 -13.37
C LEU A 149 19.34 19.66 -13.59
N VAL A 150 18.56 19.41 -12.54
CA VAL A 150 17.10 19.29 -12.62
C VAL A 150 16.48 20.62 -13.08
N ASP A 151 16.94 21.76 -12.53
CA ASP A 151 16.48 23.09 -12.96
C ASP A 151 16.79 23.36 -14.43
N MET A 152 18.00 23.01 -14.88
CA MET A 152 18.41 23.17 -16.27
C MET A 152 17.60 22.26 -17.21
N ALA A 153 17.38 21.00 -16.82
CA ALA A 153 16.60 20.06 -17.61
C ALA A 153 15.15 20.54 -17.76
N TYR A 154 14.53 21.06 -16.70
CA TYR A 154 13.19 21.65 -16.80
C TYR A 154 13.16 22.90 -17.70
N ALA A 155 14.16 23.77 -17.59
CA ALA A 155 14.24 24.97 -18.44
C ALA A 155 14.45 24.62 -19.92
N GLU A 156 15.19 23.55 -20.20
CA GLU A 156 15.51 23.08 -21.57
C GLU A 156 14.47 22.06 -22.11
N GLY A 157 13.49 21.65 -21.29
CA GLY A 157 12.46 20.67 -21.69
C GLY A 157 12.99 19.25 -21.88
N ILE A 158 14.07 18.88 -21.16
CA ILE A 158 14.74 17.58 -21.26
C ILE A 158 14.14 16.63 -20.23
N ALA A 159 13.65 15.47 -20.66
CA ALA A 159 13.14 14.44 -19.77
C ALA A 159 14.28 13.72 -19.02
N PRO A 160 14.03 13.13 -17.84
CA PRO A 160 15.08 12.48 -17.03
C PRO A 160 15.93 11.45 -17.78
N LEU A 161 15.30 10.62 -18.64
CA LEU A 161 16.01 9.59 -19.41
C LEU A 161 16.76 10.14 -20.63
N ASP A 162 16.49 11.38 -21.03
CA ASP A 162 17.17 12.06 -22.14
C ASP A 162 18.34 12.94 -21.67
N VAL A 163 18.56 13.02 -20.36
CA VAL A 163 19.68 13.79 -19.79
C VAL A 163 21.00 13.13 -20.18
N LYS A 164 21.89 13.95 -20.75
CA LYS A 164 23.25 13.57 -21.12
C LYS A 164 24.26 14.04 -20.09
N ALA A 165 25.45 13.44 -20.10
CA ALA A 165 26.58 13.84 -19.27
C ALA A 165 26.92 15.32 -19.42
N GLU A 166 26.80 15.87 -20.64
CA GLU A 166 27.07 17.29 -20.89
C GLU A 166 26.26 18.23 -19.98
N LEU A 167 24.98 17.91 -19.72
CA LEU A 167 24.14 18.73 -18.85
C LEU A 167 24.59 18.64 -17.39
N LEU A 168 24.99 17.45 -16.95
CA LEU A 168 25.55 17.22 -15.61
C LEU A 168 26.90 17.90 -15.43
N GLU A 169 27.75 17.87 -16.45
CA GLU A 169 29.05 18.55 -16.46
C GLU A 169 28.89 20.07 -16.39
N ARG A 170 27.93 20.64 -17.12
CA ARG A 170 27.58 22.07 -17.01
C ARG A 170 27.10 22.42 -15.60
N ALA A 171 26.19 21.63 -15.03
CA ALA A 171 25.70 21.83 -13.67
C ALA A 171 26.83 21.73 -12.62
N ALA A 172 27.74 20.76 -12.80
CA ALA A 172 28.88 20.58 -11.93
C ALA A 172 29.87 21.74 -12.00
N LEU A 173 30.14 22.25 -13.21
CA LEU A 173 31.02 23.40 -13.41
C LEU A 173 30.46 24.65 -12.74
N GLU A 174 29.16 24.91 -12.84
CA GLU A 174 28.52 26.07 -12.19
C GLU A 174 28.54 25.98 -10.67
N VAL A 175 28.38 24.78 -10.10
CA VAL A 175 28.27 24.59 -8.64
C VAL A 175 29.63 24.41 -7.96
N THR A 176 30.55 23.69 -8.60
CA THR A 176 31.83 23.26 -7.99
C THR A 176 33.04 23.94 -8.62
N GLY A 177 32.89 24.56 -9.80
CA GLY A 177 34.00 25.11 -10.58
C GLY A 177 34.83 24.06 -11.32
N ALA A 178 34.42 22.79 -11.32
CA ALA A 178 35.14 21.70 -11.97
C ALA A 178 34.19 20.73 -12.71
N LEU A 179 34.75 20.06 -13.71
CA LEU A 179 34.11 18.93 -14.39
C LEU A 179 34.24 17.67 -13.54
N LEU A 180 33.26 16.77 -13.65
CA LEU A 180 33.19 15.50 -12.93
C LEU A 180 33.89 14.36 -13.66
N GLY A 181 34.00 14.44 -14.99
CA GLY A 181 34.59 13.41 -15.83
C GLY A 181 33.67 12.19 -16.01
N VAL A 182 32.36 12.40 -16.12
CA VAL A 182 31.36 11.33 -16.27
C VAL A 182 30.89 11.18 -17.72
N ASP A 183 30.34 10.01 -18.04
CA ASP A 183 29.79 9.70 -19.35
C ASP A 183 28.26 9.55 -19.31
N ASP A 184 27.64 9.43 -20.49
CA ASP A 184 26.18 9.30 -20.61
C ASP A 184 25.67 8.04 -19.89
N ALA A 185 26.48 6.97 -19.84
CA ALA A 185 26.12 5.72 -19.17
C ALA A 185 25.98 5.91 -17.65
N PHE A 186 26.87 6.70 -17.03
CA PHE A 186 26.77 7.07 -15.63
C PHE A 186 25.44 7.80 -15.33
N VAL A 187 25.10 8.79 -16.14
CA VAL A 187 23.87 9.59 -15.95
C VAL A 187 22.62 8.75 -16.15
N GLN A 188 22.57 7.98 -17.23
CA GLN A 188 21.45 7.10 -17.54
C GLN A 188 21.22 6.08 -16.44
N SER A 189 22.28 5.42 -15.96
CA SER A 189 22.18 4.45 -14.86
C SER A 189 21.71 5.10 -13.55
N ALA A 190 22.10 6.35 -13.29
CA ALA A 190 21.74 7.04 -12.05
C ALA A 190 20.29 7.56 -12.05
N LEU A 191 19.75 7.89 -13.23
CA LEU A 191 18.39 8.39 -13.40
C LEU A 191 17.36 7.29 -13.75
N ASP A 192 17.81 6.07 -14.05
CA ASP A 192 16.95 4.92 -14.31
C ASP A 192 16.15 4.50 -13.04
N PRO A 193 14.80 4.47 -13.10
CA PRO A 193 13.97 4.10 -11.94
C PRO A 193 14.15 2.66 -11.45
N ARG A 194 14.46 1.72 -12.35
CA ARG A 194 14.73 0.33 -11.98
C ARG A 194 16.05 0.24 -11.24
N ALA A 195 17.11 0.87 -11.76
CA ALA A 195 18.41 0.92 -11.10
C ALA A 195 18.30 1.61 -9.72
N PHE A 196 17.50 2.69 -9.63
CA PHE A 196 17.18 3.36 -8.38
C PHE A 196 16.53 2.43 -7.35
N VAL A 197 15.57 1.60 -7.76
CA VAL A 197 14.94 0.61 -6.87
C VAL A 197 15.93 -0.48 -6.47
N ASP A 198 16.67 -1.04 -7.43
CA ASP A 198 17.57 -2.18 -7.21
C ASP A 198 18.75 -1.83 -6.29
N ALA A 199 19.21 -0.58 -6.28
CA ALA A 199 20.26 -0.11 -5.38
C ALA A 199 19.85 -0.07 -3.90
N ARG A 200 18.55 -0.05 -3.57
CA ARG A 200 18.04 0.13 -2.20
C ARG A 200 17.85 -1.20 -1.49
N THR A 201 18.97 -1.87 -1.21
CA THR A 201 19.02 -3.25 -0.67
C THR A 201 19.02 -3.35 0.85
N ILE A 202 19.04 -2.23 1.57
CA ILE A 202 18.98 -2.18 3.04
C ILE A 202 17.60 -2.70 3.52
N PRO A 203 17.49 -3.36 4.69
CA PRO A 203 16.20 -3.77 5.25
C PRO A 203 15.17 -2.62 5.27
N GLY A 204 13.98 -2.89 4.74
CA GLY A 204 12.92 -1.88 4.54
C GLY A 204 12.99 -1.17 3.18
N GLY A 205 14.02 -1.41 2.37
CA GLY A 205 14.15 -0.89 1.01
C GLY A 205 13.26 -1.62 0.00
N PRO A 206 12.98 -0.98 -1.16
CA PRO A 206 12.12 -1.53 -2.22
C PRO A 206 12.82 -2.54 -3.13
N ALA A 207 14.14 -2.71 -3.05
CA ALA A 207 14.86 -3.67 -3.89
C ALA A 207 14.32 -5.09 -3.67
N LYS A 208 14.31 -5.91 -4.73
CA LYS A 208 13.83 -7.30 -4.64
C LYS A 208 14.54 -8.08 -3.53
N THR A 209 15.86 -7.95 -3.43
CA THR A 209 16.67 -8.63 -2.40
C THR A 209 16.31 -8.19 -0.99
N ALA A 210 15.98 -6.91 -0.78
CA ALA A 210 15.52 -6.38 0.51
C ALA A 210 14.09 -6.84 0.84
N MET A 211 13.20 -6.93 -0.16
CA MET A 211 11.79 -7.25 0.02
C MET A 211 11.52 -8.75 0.22
N MET A 212 12.30 -9.63 -0.41
CA MET A 212 12.10 -11.08 -0.36
C MET A 212 12.02 -11.66 1.06
N PRO A 213 12.89 -11.29 2.02
CA PRO A 213 12.76 -11.72 3.42
C PRO A 213 11.44 -11.31 4.08
N PHE A 214 10.93 -10.10 3.82
CA PHE A 214 9.66 -9.64 4.36
C PHE A 214 8.47 -10.42 3.79
N LEU A 215 8.50 -10.71 2.49
CA LEU A 215 7.47 -11.55 1.85
C LEU A 215 7.48 -12.99 2.39
N ALA A 216 8.68 -13.55 2.62
CA ALA A 216 8.82 -14.86 3.23
C ALA A 216 8.24 -14.87 4.66
N ARG A 217 8.56 -13.87 5.48
CA ARG A 217 8.02 -13.74 6.83
C ARG A 217 6.51 -13.54 6.83
N ALA A 218 5.97 -12.71 5.94
CA ALA A 218 4.52 -12.51 5.83
C ALA A 218 3.80 -13.81 5.46
N ARG A 219 4.39 -14.62 4.57
CA ARG A 219 3.85 -15.94 4.23
C ARG A 219 3.90 -16.90 5.42
N GLU A 220 4.98 -16.89 6.19
CA GLU A 220 5.12 -17.71 7.40
C GLU A 220 4.05 -17.33 8.43
N THR A 221 3.90 -16.05 8.76
CA THR A 221 2.85 -15.56 9.66
C THR A 221 1.45 -15.94 9.17
N MET A 222 1.17 -15.78 7.88
CA MET A 222 -0.11 -16.21 7.30
C MET A 222 -0.36 -17.72 7.48
N LEU A 223 0.67 -18.57 7.41
CA LEU A 223 0.54 -20.01 7.63
C LEU A 223 0.33 -20.35 9.11
N GLU A 224 1.02 -19.65 10.02
CA GLU A 224 0.83 -19.75 11.46
C GLU A 224 -0.62 -19.38 11.84
N ASP A 225 -1.11 -18.24 11.36
CA ASP A 225 -2.46 -17.74 11.60
C ASP A 225 -3.53 -18.72 11.09
N ASN A 226 -3.35 -19.25 9.86
CA ASN A 226 -4.27 -20.24 9.30
C ASN A 226 -4.27 -21.55 10.09
N THR A 227 -3.13 -21.95 10.62
CA THR A 227 -3.01 -23.17 11.43
C THR A 227 -3.70 -22.99 12.77
N TRP A 228 -3.45 -21.87 13.44
CA TRP A 228 -4.13 -21.48 14.67
C TRP A 228 -5.65 -21.42 14.45
N HIS A 229 -6.11 -20.72 13.41
CA HIS A 229 -7.53 -20.57 13.08
C HIS A 229 -8.22 -21.93 12.86
N ARG A 230 -7.59 -22.86 12.11
CA ARG A 230 -8.15 -24.21 11.91
C ARG A 230 -8.19 -25.03 13.19
N ALA A 231 -7.15 -24.96 14.00
CA ALA A 231 -7.08 -25.68 15.28
C ALA A 231 -8.18 -25.20 16.24
N GLU A 232 -8.36 -23.88 16.33
CA GLU A 232 -9.36 -23.27 17.21
C GLU A 232 -10.79 -23.57 16.77
N ASN A 233 -11.09 -23.45 15.47
CA ASN A 233 -12.40 -23.87 14.95
C ASN A 233 -12.68 -25.36 15.19
N SER A 234 -11.66 -26.21 15.06
CA SER A 234 -11.81 -27.65 15.34
C SER A 234 -12.05 -27.91 16.83
N ARG A 235 -11.42 -27.13 17.72
CA ARG A 235 -11.64 -27.20 19.16
C ARG A 235 -13.08 -26.83 19.52
N LEU A 236 -13.60 -25.73 18.95
CA LEU A 236 -14.97 -25.27 19.17
C LEU A 236 -16.00 -26.27 18.66
N ARG A 237 -15.82 -26.83 17.46
CA ARG A 237 -16.70 -27.87 16.90
C ARG A 237 -16.76 -29.11 17.79
N ARG A 238 -15.61 -29.64 18.22
CA ARG A 238 -15.58 -30.81 19.13
C ARG A 238 -16.30 -30.53 20.45
N ALA A 239 -16.20 -29.31 20.98
CA ALA A 239 -16.90 -28.95 22.21
C ALA A 239 -18.42 -28.88 22.00
N ALA A 240 -18.87 -28.36 20.85
CA ALA A 240 -20.28 -28.35 20.48
C ALA A 240 -20.83 -29.77 20.29
N ASP A 241 -20.13 -30.63 19.52
CA ASP A 241 -20.52 -32.02 19.29
C ASP A 241 -20.61 -32.81 20.62
N ALA A 242 -19.67 -32.58 21.53
CA ALA A 242 -19.69 -33.20 22.86
C ALA A 242 -20.89 -32.74 23.70
N LEU A 243 -21.20 -31.44 23.67
CA LEU A 243 -22.37 -30.91 24.37
C LEU A 243 -23.68 -31.50 23.82
N GLU A 244 -23.81 -31.58 22.50
CA GLU A 244 -24.99 -32.20 21.86
C GLU A 244 -25.14 -33.68 22.25
N GLY A 245 -24.04 -34.45 22.27
CA GLY A 245 -24.08 -35.84 22.69
C GLY A 245 -24.49 -36.04 24.15
N GLU A 246 -24.07 -35.17 25.06
CA GLU A 246 -24.51 -35.19 26.47
C GLU A 246 -26.01 -34.84 26.60
N ILE A 247 -26.48 -33.85 25.83
CA ILE A 247 -27.91 -33.49 25.79
C ILE A 247 -28.74 -34.69 25.32
N ASP A 248 -28.34 -35.35 24.23
CA ASP A 248 -29.03 -36.53 23.70
C ASP A 248 -29.06 -37.68 24.72
N THR A 249 -27.97 -37.88 25.46
CA THR A 249 -27.88 -38.89 26.51
C THR A 249 -28.86 -38.61 27.66
N VAL A 250 -28.98 -37.34 28.07
CA VAL A 250 -29.94 -36.92 29.12
C VAL A 250 -31.38 -37.05 28.64
N LEU A 251 -31.68 -36.73 27.38
CA LEU A 251 -33.03 -36.85 26.81
C LEU A 251 -33.46 -38.30 26.59
N ALA A 252 -32.52 -39.23 26.46
CA ALA A 252 -32.78 -40.65 26.27
C ALA A 252 -33.00 -41.44 27.59
N ALA A 253 -32.72 -40.83 28.76
CA ALA A 253 -32.85 -41.42 30.09
C ALA A 253 -34.24 -41.17 30.71
#